data_AF-A0A5N5T4C9-F1
#
_entry.id   AF-A0A5N5T4C9-F1
#
_cell.length_a   1.000
_cell.length_b   1.000
_cell.length_c   1.000
_cell.angle_alpha   90.00
_cell.angle_beta   90.00
_cell.angle_gamma   90.00
#
_symmetry.space_group_name_H-M   'P 1'
#
loop_
_entity.id
_entity.type
_entity.pdbx_description
1 polymer ?
#
loop_
_entity_poly.entity_id
_entity_poly.type
_entity_poly.pdbx_seq_one_letter_code
_entity_poly.pdbx_strand_id
1 'polypeptide(L)'
;MKNNIKKKINEDRERKKQAIKLLEEMDVPDIKCGLGSWTPRWLQVFATKEMYLIGYCIVGLVIGMFFTYSVSTISTLEKRFKLSSIMLAGNDVSQILLSILVAYYGNYGNRPKWLGIGVLSASFSCFLAAVPHFIYGPGEDAVMLAQSLSTTSSNSSTGDQSTIITNKNDLCYAPFIGDCSEGGSDFNSGNIGPVIILFLSEFFVGVAVTVFYSIGLIYLDDNVNKKDSPLYYVRVCGPVLGFFLGSKCLSIYIDPKYKPNISLRDPRWLGAWWIGVASLVASVFGFGVSGIVIKIFRPGPRFITGYSCFLTIFGSIAMFGLMFIGCPKLEVVGPNYNDIGTCNENCDCSDRYSPVCSEDGLTTFYSACYAGCTIVNSSAAPVEYLNCACVKSTENAPLLNSMEHAADIYQVSNTTSMGGKTIQGYCPETCDTFFYYILLTTIARAIDSTGRIGGTLVYLRSIEEHDKGLAMGVSTVLISLFSFIPAPIIMGAVVDSSCIIWDNTCGQKGNCWLYDSDKFRILIHVVPAVLMLISLLGDIFVFINSRRP
;
A
#
# COMPACT_ATOMS: atom_id res chain seq x y z
N MET A 1 48.50 52.66 -1.85
CA MET A 1 47.27 51.87 -1.57
C MET A 1 47.14 50.62 -2.44
N LYS A 2 47.14 50.71 -3.79
CA LYS A 2 47.05 49.53 -4.70
C LYS A 2 48.13 48.45 -4.48
N ASN A 3 49.38 48.84 -4.19
CA ASN A 3 50.47 47.87 -3.97
C ASN A 3 50.31 47.10 -2.65
N ASN A 4 49.79 47.74 -1.59
CA ASN A 4 49.53 47.09 -0.31
C ASN A 4 48.36 46.09 -0.41
N ILE A 5 47.35 46.39 -1.25
CA ILE A 5 46.23 45.47 -1.53
C ILE A 5 46.71 44.25 -2.32
N LYS A 6 47.53 44.45 -3.37
CA LYS A 6 48.13 43.33 -4.12
C LYS A 6 49.00 42.44 -3.24
N LYS A 7 49.79 43.04 -2.34
CA LYS A 7 50.62 42.30 -1.39
C LYS A 7 49.77 41.45 -0.46
N LYS A 8 48.70 42.01 0.11
CA LYS A 8 47.76 41.30 0.98
C LYS A 8 47.03 40.15 0.27
N ILE A 9 46.61 40.35 -0.99
CA ILE A 9 45.99 39.29 -1.81
C ILE A 9 46.96 38.14 -2.08
N ASN A 10 48.24 38.44 -2.36
CA ASN A 10 49.25 37.40 -2.56
C ASN A 10 49.56 36.65 -1.26
N GLU A 11 49.65 37.35 -0.13
CA GLU A 11 49.84 36.73 1.18
C GLU A 11 48.67 35.81 1.56
N ASP A 12 47.42 36.23 1.31
CA ASP A 12 46.24 35.38 1.53
C ASP A 12 46.19 34.17 0.58
N ARG A 13 46.66 34.33 -0.66
CA ARG A 13 46.74 33.25 -1.64
C ARG A 13 47.80 32.22 -1.25
N GLU A 14 48.95 32.65 -0.74
CA GLU A 14 49.99 31.75 -0.25
C GLU A 14 49.57 31.06 1.05
N ARG A 15 48.90 31.74 2.00
CA ARG A 15 48.31 31.08 3.19
C ARG A 15 47.29 30.01 2.81
N LYS A 16 46.42 30.27 1.82
CA LYS A 16 45.49 29.26 1.30
C LYS A 16 46.21 28.07 0.68
N LYS A 17 47.25 28.29 -0.14
CA LYS A 17 48.05 27.19 -0.68
C LYS A 17 48.72 26.39 0.42
N GLN A 18 49.24 27.04 1.45
CA GLN A 18 49.91 26.39 2.57
C GLN A 18 48.93 25.58 3.44
N ALA A 19 47.71 26.08 3.65
CA ALA A 19 46.63 25.35 4.32
C ALA A 19 46.15 24.14 3.48
N ILE A 20 46.02 24.28 2.16
CA ILE A 20 45.70 23.16 1.26
C ILE A 20 46.81 22.13 1.28
N LYS A 21 48.08 22.56 1.27
CA LYS A 21 49.23 21.66 1.33
C LYS A 21 49.31 20.91 2.67
N LEU A 22 49.02 21.58 3.78
CA LEU A 22 48.89 20.94 5.11
C LEU A 22 47.72 19.94 5.16
N LEU A 23 46.60 20.25 4.50
CA LEU A 23 45.47 19.32 4.36
C LEU A 23 45.79 18.13 3.44
N GLU A 24 46.64 18.30 2.44
CA GLU A 24 47.13 17.23 1.56
C GLU A 24 48.23 16.37 2.23
N GLU A 25 49.03 16.95 3.14
CA GLU A 25 50.13 16.30 3.87
C GLU A 25 49.62 15.51 5.09
N MET A 26 48.46 15.89 5.64
CA MET A 26 47.63 15.00 6.43
C MET A 26 47.01 13.97 5.48
N ASP A 27 47.68 12.83 5.25
CA ASP A 27 47.10 11.66 4.56
C ASP A 27 45.91 11.17 5.39
N VAL A 28 44.73 11.77 5.20
CA VAL A 28 43.49 11.39 5.85
C VAL A 28 43.00 10.12 5.12
N PRO A 29 43.12 8.92 5.72
CA PRO A 29 42.72 7.68 5.08
C PRO A 29 41.21 7.58 4.78
N ASP A 30 40.40 8.54 5.24
CA ASP A 30 38.94 8.49 5.20
C ASP A 30 38.27 8.89 3.88
N ILE A 31 39.02 9.36 2.87
CA ILE A 31 38.46 9.91 1.61
C ILE A 31 38.68 8.99 0.39
N LYS A 32 39.37 7.85 0.54
CA LYS A 32 39.70 6.96 -0.59
C LYS A 32 38.51 6.06 -0.97
N CYS A 33 38.07 6.11 -2.23
CA CYS A 33 37.01 5.21 -2.76
C CYS A 33 37.55 3.79 -2.98
N GLY A 34 36.87 2.77 -2.48
CA GLY A 34 37.29 1.38 -2.64
C GLY A 34 36.49 0.41 -1.77
N LEU A 35 36.82 -0.88 -1.87
CA LEU A 35 36.23 -1.95 -1.07
C LEU A 35 37.31 -2.56 -0.17
N GLY A 36 37.18 -2.37 1.15
CA GLY A 36 38.19 -2.85 2.11
C GLY A 36 39.58 -2.29 1.78
N SER A 37 40.55 -3.19 1.57
CA SER A 37 41.94 -2.85 1.21
C SER A 37 42.15 -2.55 -0.27
N TRP A 38 41.12 -2.71 -1.12
CA TRP A 38 41.22 -2.49 -2.56
C TRP A 38 40.72 -1.08 -2.93
N THR A 39 41.65 -0.15 -3.15
CA THR A 39 41.38 1.25 -3.52
C THR A 39 42.06 1.61 -4.84
N PRO A 40 41.51 1.19 -6.00
CA PRO A 40 42.16 1.44 -7.28
C PRO A 40 42.08 2.93 -7.68
N ARG A 41 43.08 3.39 -8.45
CA ARG A 41 43.20 4.82 -8.85
C ARG A 41 42.05 5.32 -9.72
N TRP A 42 41.47 4.46 -10.57
CA TRP A 42 40.36 4.84 -11.43
C TRP A 42 39.06 5.12 -10.66
N LEU A 43 38.89 4.54 -9.46
CA LEU A 43 37.71 4.72 -8.64
C LEU A 43 37.79 6.00 -7.77
N GLN A 44 39.00 6.55 -7.57
CA GLN A 44 39.20 7.81 -6.83
C GLN A 44 38.60 9.02 -7.54
N VAL A 45 38.37 8.92 -8.85
CA VAL A 45 37.70 9.97 -9.64
C VAL A 45 36.27 10.23 -9.13
N PHE A 46 35.65 9.23 -8.51
CA PHE A 46 34.30 9.33 -7.94
C PHE A 46 34.26 9.75 -6.47
N ALA A 47 35.41 10.03 -5.85
CA ALA A 47 35.52 10.50 -4.46
C ALA A 47 35.15 11.99 -4.32
N THR A 48 33.97 12.37 -4.80
CA THR A 48 33.46 13.74 -4.79
C THR A 48 32.12 13.81 -4.06
N LYS A 49 31.84 14.94 -3.41
CA LYS A 49 30.58 15.18 -2.69
C LYS A 49 29.37 15.17 -3.64
N GLU A 50 29.56 15.53 -4.90
CA GLU A 50 28.55 15.50 -5.95
C GLU A 50 28.12 14.07 -6.27
N MET A 51 29.08 13.13 -6.39
CA MET A 51 28.77 11.72 -6.59
C MET A 51 28.10 11.10 -5.37
N TYR A 52 28.52 11.49 -4.16
CA TYR A 52 27.85 11.08 -2.93
C TYR A 52 26.39 11.56 -2.89
N LEU A 53 26.12 12.82 -3.25
CA LEU A 53 24.78 13.39 -3.33
C LEU A 53 23.88 12.60 -4.29
N ILE A 54 24.38 12.29 -5.49
CA ILE A 54 23.65 11.50 -6.49
C ILE A 54 23.33 10.12 -5.94
N GLY A 55 24.33 9.42 -5.38
CA GLY A 55 24.15 8.09 -4.79
C GLY A 55 23.13 8.09 -3.65
N TYR A 56 23.21 9.07 -2.74
CA TYR A 56 22.27 9.21 -1.64
C TYR A 56 20.82 9.43 -2.13
N CYS A 57 20.63 10.25 -3.17
CA CYS A 57 19.29 10.49 -3.73
C CYS A 57 18.70 9.22 -4.36
N ILE A 58 19.51 8.45 -5.09
CA ILE A 58 19.09 7.18 -5.70
C ILE A 58 18.70 6.17 -4.62
N VAL A 59 19.54 6.01 -3.60
CA VAL A 59 19.25 5.11 -2.47
C VAL A 59 17.95 5.50 -1.78
N GLY A 60 17.74 6.80 -1.56
CA GLY A 60 16.50 7.30 -0.97
C GLY A 60 15.27 7.02 -1.81
N LEU A 61 15.37 7.20 -3.13
CA LEU A 61 14.28 6.91 -4.06
C LEU A 61 13.92 5.43 -4.00
N VAL A 62 14.90 4.53 -4.05
CA VAL A 62 14.69 3.07 -4.01
C VAL A 62 14.10 2.62 -2.67
N ILE A 63 14.62 3.12 -1.54
CA ILE A 63 14.06 2.85 -0.21
C ILE A 63 12.59 3.31 -0.14
N GLY A 64 12.29 4.50 -0.66
CA GLY A 64 10.92 5.02 -0.71
C GLY A 64 9.98 4.18 -1.58
N MET A 65 10.44 3.73 -2.76
CA MET A 65 9.68 2.85 -3.64
C MET A 65 9.38 1.51 -2.95
N PHE A 66 10.41 0.87 -2.37
CA PHE A 66 10.28 -0.41 -1.70
C PHE A 66 9.25 -0.34 -0.57
N PHE A 67 9.32 0.68 0.30
CA PHE A 67 8.38 0.85 1.39
C PHE A 67 6.90 0.88 0.91
N THR A 68 6.58 1.73 -0.06
CA THR A 68 5.21 1.80 -0.60
C THR A 68 4.80 0.57 -1.40
N TYR A 69 5.77 -0.12 -2.01
CA TYR A 69 5.54 -1.37 -2.70
C TYR A 69 5.17 -2.48 -1.71
N SER A 70 5.94 -2.64 -0.62
CA SER A 70 5.62 -3.56 0.48
C SER A 70 4.22 -3.30 1.03
N VAL A 71 3.85 -2.04 1.27
CA VAL A 71 2.49 -1.68 1.72
C VAL A 71 1.41 -2.12 0.72
N SER A 72 1.68 -2.01 -0.58
CA SER A 72 0.72 -2.40 -1.62
C SER A 72 0.52 -3.92 -1.72
N THR A 73 1.53 -4.71 -1.36
CA THR A 73 1.49 -6.18 -1.48
C THR A 73 0.95 -6.89 -0.24
N ILE A 74 0.81 -6.20 0.91
CA ILE A 74 0.32 -6.76 2.18
C ILE A 74 -0.94 -7.60 1.99
N SER A 75 -2.00 -7.02 1.40
CA SER A 75 -3.29 -7.71 1.26
C SER A 75 -3.18 -8.99 0.43
N THR A 76 -2.26 -9.03 -0.53
CA THR A 76 -2.01 -10.21 -1.38
C THR A 76 -1.25 -11.27 -0.60
N LEU A 77 -0.27 -10.88 0.20
CA LEU A 77 0.49 -11.78 1.07
C LEU A 77 -0.38 -12.36 2.19
N GLU A 78 -1.22 -11.55 2.82
CA GLU A 78 -2.21 -11.97 3.82
C GLU A 78 -3.20 -12.98 3.21
N LYS A 79 -3.76 -12.70 2.03
CA LYS A 79 -4.65 -13.64 1.32
C LYS A 79 -3.94 -14.95 0.94
N ARG A 80 -2.70 -14.88 0.43
CA ARG A 80 -1.97 -16.04 -0.08
C ARG A 80 -1.51 -16.99 1.01
N PHE A 81 -0.96 -16.45 2.09
CA PHE A 81 -0.28 -17.21 3.13
C PHE A 81 -1.04 -17.21 4.47
N LYS A 82 -2.23 -16.59 4.53
CA LYS A 82 -3.07 -16.45 5.75
C LYS A 82 -2.25 -15.93 6.93
N LEU A 83 -1.42 -14.92 6.68
CA LEU A 83 -0.40 -14.43 7.61
C LEU A 83 -0.98 -13.45 8.63
N SER A 84 -0.29 -13.33 9.76
CA SER A 84 -0.51 -12.27 10.74
C SER A 84 0.24 -11.00 10.35
N SER A 85 -0.31 -9.84 10.71
CA SER A 85 0.31 -8.51 10.51
C SER A 85 1.66 -8.33 11.23
N ILE A 86 2.05 -9.27 12.10
CA ILE A 86 3.34 -9.30 12.81
C ILE A 86 4.55 -9.22 11.86
N MET A 87 4.45 -9.68 10.61
CA MET A 87 5.57 -9.62 9.67
C MET A 87 6.08 -8.18 9.47
N LEU A 88 5.16 -7.19 9.47
CA LEU A 88 5.48 -5.78 9.25
C LEU A 88 6.19 -5.14 10.44
N ALA A 89 6.10 -5.76 11.63
CA ALA A 89 6.77 -5.27 12.82
C ALA A 89 8.31 -5.36 12.71
N GLY A 90 8.85 -6.15 11.78
CA GLY A 90 10.30 -6.33 11.62
C GLY A 90 11.07 -5.02 11.45
N ASN A 91 10.56 -4.11 10.61
CA ASN A 91 11.16 -2.79 10.39
C ASN A 91 11.21 -1.99 11.70
N ASP A 92 10.08 -1.88 12.41
CA ASP A 92 9.99 -1.06 13.63
C ASP A 92 10.79 -1.67 14.78
N VAL A 93 10.80 -3.00 14.90
CA VAL A 93 11.62 -3.73 15.87
C VAL A 93 13.10 -3.44 15.64
N SER A 94 13.57 -3.46 14.39
CA SER A 94 14.97 -3.15 14.08
C SER A 94 15.32 -1.70 14.44
N GLN A 95 14.42 -0.75 14.18
CA GLN A 95 14.62 0.67 14.50
C GLN A 95 14.67 0.89 16.01
N ILE A 96 13.79 0.26 16.78
CA ILE A 96 13.79 0.37 18.25
C ILE A 96 15.06 -0.21 18.86
N LEU A 97 15.51 -1.38 18.37
CA LEU A 97 16.65 -2.08 18.95
C LEU A 97 18.01 -1.50 18.52
N LEU A 98 18.13 -1.13 17.24
CA LEU A 98 19.44 -0.87 16.63
C LEU A 98 19.68 0.61 16.30
N SER A 99 18.67 1.48 16.27
CA SER A 99 18.87 2.84 15.76
C SER A 99 19.85 3.68 16.56
N ILE A 100 19.79 3.64 17.88
CA ILE A 100 20.72 4.36 18.75
C ILE A 100 22.15 3.81 18.59
N LEU A 101 22.31 2.49 18.54
CA LEU A 101 23.62 1.84 18.37
C LEU A 101 24.25 2.19 17.03
N VAL A 102 23.48 2.04 15.95
CA VAL A 102 23.90 2.37 14.59
C VAL A 102 24.20 3.86 14.46
N ALA A 103 23.38 4.73 15.04
CA ALA A 103 23.62 6.16 15.04
C ALA A 103 24.90 6.54 15.79
N TYR A 104 25.15 5.95 16.96
CA TYR A 104 26.35 6.18 17.75
C TYR A 104 27.61 5.73 17.00
N TYR A 105 27.73 4.43 16.69
CA TYR A 105 28.92 3.90 16.02
C TYR A 105 29.10 4.45 14.59
N GLY A 106 27.99 4.75 13.92
CA GLY A 106 27.97 5.33 12.59
C GLY A 106 28.50 6.76 12.53
N ASN A 107 28.22 7.57 13.55
CA ASN A 107 28.68 8.95 13.61
C ASN A 107 30.18 9.09 13.92
N TYR A 108 30.71 8.19 14.77
CA TYR A 108 32.14 8.15 15.10
C TYR A 108 32.98 7.39 14.06
N GLY A 109 32.35 6.57 13.22
CA GLY A 109 32.99 5.85 12.13
C GLY A 109 33.02 6.61 10.79
N ASN A 110 33.54 5.94 9.76
CA ASN A 110 33.53 6.48 8.40
C ASN A 110 32.09 6.44 7.82
N ARG A 111 31.40 7.59 7.87
CA ARG A 111 29.96 7.73 7.56
C ARG A 111 29.57 7.17 6.16
N PRO A 112 30.33 7.42 5.07
CA PRO A 112 30.09 6.77 3.78
C PRO A 112 30.15 5.24 3.78
N LYS A 113 31.07 4.62 4.54
CA LYS A 113 31.15 3.16 4.65
C LYS A 113 29.93 2.58 5.35
N TRP A 114 29.47 3.23 6.41
CA TRP A 114 28.22 2.87 7.08
C TRP A 114 27.02 2.98 6.14
N LEU A 115 26.93 4.05 5.34
CA LEU A 115 25.91 4.16 4.31
C LEU A 115 25.96 2.99 3.32
N GLY A 116 27.16 2.57 2.90
CA GLY A 116 27.35 1.37 2.08
C GLY A 116 26.82 0.08 2.72
N ILE A 117 27.04 -0.12 4.02
CA ILE A 117 26.46 -1.24 4.79
C ILE A 117 24.92 -1.16 4.76
N GLY A 118 24.35 0.04 4.91
CA GLY A 118 22.91 0.26 4.77
C GLY A 118 22.37 -0.18 3.41
N VAL A 119 23.05 0.18 2.31
CA VAL A 119 22.67 -0.23 0.95
C VAL A 119 22.77 -1.74 0.75
N LEU A 120 23.77 -2.40 1.32
CA LEU A 120 23.89 -3.86 1.29
C LEU A 120 22.76 -4.53 2.06
N SER A 121 22.40 -3.99 3.23
CA SER A 121 21.27 -4.50 4.01
C SER A 121 19.92 -4.32 3.29
N ALA A 122 19.71 -3.20 2.59
CA ALA A 122 18.53 -3.00 1.74
C ALA A 122 18.48 -4.01 0.58
N SER A 123 19.61 -4.24 -0.09
CA SER A 123 19.71 -5.23 -1.18
C SER A 123 19.38 -6.64 -0.70
N PHE A 124 19.89 -7.02 0.48
CA PHE A 124 19.60 -8.32 1.10
C PHE A 124 18.12 -8.44 1.48
N SER A 125 17.52 -7.37 2.00
CA SER A 125 16.09 -7.34 2.30
C SER A 125 15.23 -7.54 1.05
N CYS A 126 15.50 -6.84 -0.05
CA CYS A 126 14.76 -7.03 -1.31
C CYS A 126 14.86 -8.48 -1.82
N PHE A 127 16.04 -9.09 -1.68
CA PHE A 127 16.20 -10.51 -2.01
C PHE A 127 15.29 -11.38 -1.13
N LEU A 128 15.35 -11.22 0.20
CA LEU A 128 14.49 -11.96 1.13
C LEU A 128 13.00 -11.74 0.88
N ALA A 129 12.58 -10.53 0.49
CA ALA A 129 11.18 -10.25 0.16
C ALA A 129 10.70 -11.10 -1.03
N ALA A 130 11.54 -11.37 -2.02
CA ALA A 130 11.14 -12.16 -3.20
C ALA A 130 11.17 -13.68 -2.95
N VAL A 131 11.98 -14.16 -2.00
CA VAL A 131 12.23 -15.58 -1.73
C VAL A 131 10.96 -16.43 -1.49
N PRO A 132 9.93 -15.99 -0.73
CA PRO A 132 8.78 -16.84 -0.42
C PRO A 132 8.04 -17.34 -1.66
N HIS A 133 8.00 -16.54 -2.74
CA HIS A 133 7.37 -16.99 -3.98
C HIS A 133 8.15 -18.12 -4.66
N PHE A 134 9.48 -18.08 -4.63
CA PHE A 134 10.32 -19.12 -5.25
C PHE A 134 10.32 -20.43 -4.46
N ILE A 135 10.16 -20.37 -3.13
CA ILE A 135 10.12 -21.55 -2.28
C ILE A 135 8.72 -22.18 -2.27
N TYR A 136 7.68 -21.37 -2.09
CA TYR A 136 6.31 -21.86 -1.85
C TYR A 136 5.38 -21.76 -3.06
N GLY A 137 5.81 -21.10 -4.14
CA GLY A 137 5.05 -20.97 -5.37
C GLY A 137 3.74 -20.15 -5.26
N PRO A 138 2.99 -20.07 -6.36
CA PRO A 138 1.73 -19.33 -6.44
C PRO A 138 0.59 -19.93 -5.59
N GLY A 139 0.71 -21.20 -5.19
CA GLY A 139 -0.25 -21.92 -4.35
C GLY A 139 -1.15 -22.88 -5.10
N GLU A 140 -1.38 -24.04 -4.50
CA GLU A 140 -2.16 -25.12 -5.10
C GLU A 140 -3.59 -24.66 -5.42
N ASP A 141 -4.25 -23.95 -4.51
CA ASP A 141 -5.60 -23.40 -4.72
C ASP A 141 -5.67 -22.43 -5.92
N ALA A 142 -4.68 -21.54 -6.04
CA ALA A 142 -4.62 -20.54 -7.11
C ALA A 142 -4.33 -21.18 -8.47
N VAL A 143 -3.52 -22.25 -8.49
CA VAL A 143 -3.18 -23.01 -9.69
C VAL A 143 -4.35 -23.90 -10.11
N MET A 144 -5.01 -24.58 -9.16
CA MET A 144 -6.21 -25.39 -9.43
C MET A 144 -7.38 -24.54 -9.94
N LEU A 145 -7.57 -23.34 -9.38
CA LEU A 145 -8.57 -22.39 -9.87
C LEU A 145 -8.25 -21.92 -11.31
N ALA A 146 -6.99 -21.57 -11.59
CA ALA A 146 -6.58 -21.18 -12.93
C ALA A 146 -6.70 -22.33 -13.95
N GLN A 147 -6.38 -23.55 -13.54
CA GLN A 147 -6.50 -24.74 -14.36
C GLN A 147 -7.96 -25.08 -14.65
N SER A 148 -8.83 -25.17 -13.65
CA SER A 148 -10.26 -25.47 -13.83
C SER A 148 -10.98 -24.50 -14.79
N LEU A 149 -10.63 -23.22 -14.74
CA LEU A 149 -11.16 -22.20 -15.66
C LEU A 149 -10.53 -22.26 -17.06
N SER A 150 -9.31 -22.80 -17.19
CA SER A 150 -8.66 -23.02 -18.50
C SER A 150 -9.15 -24.28 -19.21
N THR A 151 -9.49 -25.36 -18.48
CA THR A 151 -9.94 -26.64 -19.06
C THR A 151 -11.34 -26.55 -19.68
N THR A 152 -12.13 -25.52 -19.34
CA THR A 152 -13.42 -25.26 -20.00
C THR A 152 -13.25 -24.74 -21.44
N SER A 153 -12.03 -24.38 -21.86
CA SER A 153 -11.74 -23.87 -23.21
C SER A 153 -11.15 -24.89 -24.19
N SER A 154 -11.14 -26.19 -23.85
CA SER A 154 -10.69 -27.23 -24.78
C SER A 154 -11.27 -28.60 -24.42
N ASN A 155 -12.49 -28.86 -24.89
CA ASN A 155 -12.93 -30.16 -25.40
C ASN A 155 -14.22 -29.98 -26.20
N SER A 156 -14.05 -29.56 -27.46
CA SER A 156 -15.03 -29.83 -28.51
C SER A 156 -14.93 -31.31 -28.90
N SER A 157 -15.78 -32.15 -28.32
CA SER A 157 -16.14 -33.45 -28.89
C SER A 157 -17.57 -33.80 -28.48
N THR A 158 -18.49 -33.51 -29.40
CA THR A 158 -19.77 -34.18 -29.68
C THR A 158 -20.32 -35.11 -28.58
N GLY A 159 -21.43 -34.69 -27.96
CA GLY A 159 -22.29 -35.55 -27.15
C GLY A 159 -23.13 -34.72 -26.17
N ASP A 160 -24.44 -34.73 -26.36
CA ASP A 160 -25.45 -34.09 -25.52
C ASP A 160 -25.21 -34.30 -24.01
N GLN A 161 -25.16 -33.19 -23.26
CA GLN A 161 -25.81 -33.03 -21.95
C GLN A 161 -25.54 -31.60 -21.44
N SER A 162 -26.51 -30.71 -21.63
CA SER A 162 -26.67 -29.53 -20.79
C SER A 162 -26.93 -30.03 -19.36
N THR A 163 -25.91 -29.98 -18.50
CA THR A 163 -26.04 -30.31 -17.08
C THR A 163 -26.77 -29.17 -16.37
N ILE A 164 -28.10 -29.17 -16.46
CA ILE A 164 -28.97 -28.40 -15.57
C ILE A 164 -28.94 -29.12 -14.21
N ILE A 165 -28.04 -28.68 -13.34
CA ILE A 165 -27.98 -29.20 -11.96
C ILE A 165 -29.22 -28.68 -11.23
N THR A 166 -30.13 -29.61 -10.91
CA THR A 166 -31.45 -29.35 -10.30
C THR A 166 -31.48 -29.64 -8.79
N ASN A 167 -30.32 -29.91 -8.17
CA ASN A 167 -30.24 -30.15 -6.73
C ASN A 167 -30.06 -28.85 -5.95
N LYS A 168 -31.04 -28.58 -5.07
CA LYS A 168 -31.12 -27.41 -4.18
C LYS A 168 -29.88 -27.23 -3.27
N ASN A 169 -29.13 -28.30 -3.03
CA ASN A 169 -27.93 -28.31 -2.19
C ASN A 169 -26.64 -27.92 -2.93
N ASP A 170 -26.63 -27.92 -4.26
CA ASP A 170 -25.43 -27.65 -5.09
C ASP A 170 -25.37 -26.21 -5.63
N LEU A 171 -26.40 -25.38 -5.37
CA LEU A 171 -26.38 -23.95 -5.68
C LEU A 171 -25.46 -23.15 -4.75
N CYS A 172 -25.08 -23.75 -3.62
CA CYS A 172 -23.92 -23.35 -2.86
C CYS A 172 -22.71 -24.03 -3.48
N TYR A 173 -21.77 -23.26 -4.03
CA TYR A 173 -20.46 -23.74 -4.42
C TYR A 173 -19.95 -24.75 -3.39
N ALA A 174 -19.53 -25.93 -3.86
CA ALA A 174 -19.17 -27.14 -3.12
C ALA A 174 -18.67 -26.88 -1.68
N PRO A 175 -19.05 -27.72 -0.71
CA PRO A 175 -18.61 -27.51 0.66
C PRO A 175 -17.08 -27.58 0.64
N PHE A 176 -16.44 -26.47 1.00
CA PHE A 176 -15.16 -26.58 1.67
C PHE A 176 -15.51 -27.21 3.02
N ILE A 177 -15.63 -28.55 3.02
CA ILE A 177 -15.46 -29.35 4.22
C ILE A 177 -13.99 -29.15 4.59
N GLY A 178 -13.69 -27.99 5.18
CA GLY A 178 -12.78 -28.02 6.30
C GLY A 178 -13.53 -28.82 7.33
N ASP A 179 -13.24 -30.11 7.42
CA ASP A 179 -13.66 -30.90 8.57
C ASP A 179 -13.18 -30.10 9.78
N CYS A 180 -14.10 -29.45 10.50
CA CYS A 180 -13.80 -28.93 11.84
C CYS A 180 -13.72 -30.17 12.74
N SER A 181 -12.72 -31.03 12.50
CA SER A 181 -12.36 -32.12 13.38
C SER A 181 -11.87 -31.49 14.67
N GLU A 182 -12.52 -31.81 15.78
CA GLU A 182 -12.11 -31.44 17.13
C GLU A 182 -10.64 -31.83 17.36
N GLY A 183 -9.77 -30.82 17.30
CA GLY A 183 -8.33 -31.01 17.42
C GLY A 183 -7.59 -29.67 17.41
N GLY A 184 -7.61 -28.98 18.54
CA GLY A 184 -6.59 -28.03 19.01
C GLY A 184 -6.04 -26.98 18.03
N SER A 185 -6.47 -25.72 18.19
CA SER A 185 -5.65 -24.51 18.01
C SER A 185 -4.52 -24.54 16.96
N ASP A 186 -4.84 -24.54 15.67
CA ASP A 186 -3.81 -24.41 14.62
C ASP A 186 -3.42 -22.94 14.39
N PHE A 187 -2.66 -22.39 15.33
CA PHE A 187 -1.64 -21.41 15.02
C PHE A 187 -0.33 -22.21 14.78
N ASN A 188 0.22 -22.16 13.57
CA ASN A 188 1.61 -22.55 13.20
C ASN A 188 2.00 -24.03 12.98
N SER A 189 1.87 -24.54 11.75
CA SER A 189 2.86 -25.52 11.26
C SER A 189 3.21 -25.40 9.76
N GLY A 190 2.25 -25.05 8.88
CA GLY A 190 2.52 -24.92 7.44
C GLY A 190 3.06 -23.56 6.95
N ASN A 191 2.71 -22.46 7.61
CA ASN A 191 2.91 -21.09 7.07
C ASN A 191 3.90 -20.22 7.87
N ILE A 192 4.61 -20.79 8.86
CA ILE A 192 5.55 -19.99 9.67
C ILE A 192 6.80 -19.56 8.89
N GLY A 193 7.21 -20.35 7.90
CA GLY A 193 8.38 -20.07 7.05
C GLY A 193 8.27 -18.74 6.29
N PRO A 194 7.20 -18.49 5.51
CA PRO A 194 6.96 -17.21 4.86
C PRO A 194 6.91 -16.03 5.85
N VAL A 195 6.26 -16.19 7.02
CA VAL A 195 6.21 -15.14 8.07
C VAL A 195 7.63 -14.72 8.46
N ILE A 196 8.48 -15.70 8.79
CA ILE A 196 9.84 -15.43 9.28
C ILE A 196 10.69 -14.76 8.18
N ILE A 197 10.61 -15.24 6.94
CA ILE A 197 11.37 -14.68 5.82
C ILE A 197 10.97 -13.23 5.55
N LEU A 198 9.66 -12.94 5.54
CA LEU A 198 9.14 -11.58 5.32
C LEU A 198 9.46 -10.66 6.51
N PHE A 199 9.35 -11.16 7.74
CA PHE A 199 9.76 -10.42 8.93
C PHE A 199 11.25 -10.04 8.87
N LEU A 200 12.12 -10.98 8.51
CA LEU A 200 13.55 -10.72 8.36
C LEU A 200 13.82 -9.71 7.24
N SER A 201 13.09 -9.80 6.12
CA SER A 201 13.18 -8.80 5.06
C SER A 201 12.90 -7.40 5.60
N GLU A 202 11.76 -7.18 6.27
CA GLU A 202 11.41 -5.88 6.84
C GLU A 202 12.41 -5.43 7.93
N PHE A 203 12.94 -6.37 8.72
CA PHE A 203 13.99 -6.08 9.71
C PHE A 203 15.27 -5.50 9.07
N PHE A 204 15.76 -6.10 7.98
CA PHE A 204 16.95 -5.61 7.29
C PHE A 204 16.71 -4.27 6.56
N VAL A 205 15.48 -4.01 6.09
CA VAL A 205 15.11 -2.68 5.58
C VAL A 205 15.13 -1.63 6.68
N GLY A 206 14.68 -1.94 7.90
CA GLY A 206 14.71 -0.97 8.99
C GLY A 206 16.13 -0.60 9.43
N VAL A 207 17.09 -1.54 9.35
CA VAL A 207 18.53 -1.24 9.49
C VAL A 207 19.00 -0.29 8.40
N ALA A 208 18.65 -0.54 7.14
CA ALA A 208 19.01 0.32 6.01
C ALA A 208 18.44 1.75 6.16
N VAL A 209 17.16 1.86 6.50
CA VAL A 209 16.44 3.12 6.73
C VAL A 209 17.09 3.91 7.85
N THR A 210 17.44 3.25 8.96
CA THR A 210 18.14 3.84 10.09
C THR A 210 19.47 4.48 9.68
N VAL A 211 20.32 3.73 8.99
CA VAL A 211 21.62 4.22 8.49
C VAL A 211 21.42 5.40 7.55
N PHE A 212 20.45 5.28 6.66
CA PHE A 212 20.16 6.26 5.62
C PHE A 212 19.73 7.63 6.20
N TYR A 213 18.86 7.63 7.21
CA TYR A 213 18.40 8.87 7.86
C TYR A 213 19.36 9.37 8.94
N SER A 214 19.93 8.48 9.75
CA SER A 214 20.74 8.88 10.91
C SER A 214 22.17 9.25 10.56
N ILE A 215 22.74 8.70 9.47
CA ILE A 215 24.16 8.90 9.12
C ILE A 215 24.26 9.57 7.75
N GLY A 216 23.56 9.02 6.75
CA GLY A 216 23.68 9.49 5.38
C GLY A 216 23.17 10.93 5.19
N LEU A 217 22.04 11.28 5.83
CA LEU A 217 21.51 12.64 5.77
C LEU A 217 22.45 13.66 6.42
N ILE A 218 23.09 13.29 7.53
CA ILE A 218 23.97 14.18 8.29
C ILE A 218 25.27 14.41 7.53
N TYR A 219 25.89 13.35 7.03
CA TYR A 219 27.07 13.50 6.18
C TYR A 219 26.77 14.36 4.96
N LEU A 220 25.58 14.21 4.36
CA LEU A 220 25.15 15.04 3.25
C LEU A 220 24.96 16.51 3.63
N ASP A 221 24.29 16.79 4.75
CA ASP A 221 24.06 18.16 5.26
C ASP A 221 25.37 18.87 5.62
N ASP A 222 26.33 18.15 6.20
CA ASP A 222 27.62 18.70 6.62
C ASP A 222 28.56 18.96 5.42
N ASN A 223 28.45 18.20 4.32
CA ASN A 223 29.41 18.25 3.20
C ASN A 223 28.89 18.93 1.93
N VAL A 224 27.57 19.04 1.77
CA VAL A 224 26.96 19.66 0.60
C VAL A 224 26.61 21.11 0.89
N ASN A 225 26.90 22.00 -0.06
CA ASN A 225 26.55 23.39 0.11
C ASN A 225 25.02 23.52 0.24
N LYS A 226 24.55 24.38 1.15
CA LYS A 226 23.12 24.69 1.32
C LYS A 226 22.42 25.13 0.00
N LYS A 227 23.19 25.46 -1.04
CA LYS A 227 22.74 25.79 -2.42
C LYS A 227 22.30 24.57 -3.24
N ASP A 228 22.84 23.38 -2.96
CA ASP A 228 22.56 22.14 -3.67
C ASP A 228 21.51 21.28 -2.94
N SER A 229 20.99 21.81 -1.82
CA SER A 229 19.87 21.26 -1.06
C SER A 229 18.60 20.91 -1.87
N PRO A 230 18.29 21.57 -3.01
CA PRO A 230 17.17 21.17 -3.86
C PRO A 230 17.30 19.76 -4.49
N LEU A 231 18.49 19.17 -4.59
CA LEU A 231 18.62 17.77 -5.07
C LEU A 231 18.06 16.76 -4.06
N TYR A 232 17.97 17.10 -2.77
CA TYR A 232 17.45 16.20 -1.72
C TYR A 232 16.00 15.74 -1.98
N TYR A 233 15.24 16.53 -2.76
CA TYR A 233 13.82 16.30 -3.00
C TYR A 233 13.54 15.21 -4.05
N VAL A 234 14.54 14.74 -4.82
CA VAL A 234 14.38 13.62 -5.76
C VAL A 234 13.87 12.36 -5.06
N ARG A 235 14.27 12.18 -3.79
CA ARG A 235 13.81 11.08 -2.93
C ARG A 235 12.29 11.04 -2.71
N VAL A 236 11.62 12.19 -2.77
CA VAL A 236 10.16 12.31 -2.51
C VAL A 236 9.34 11.62 -3.61
N CYS A 237 9.91 11.41 -4.80
CA CYS A 237 9.26 10.69 -5.88
C CYS A 237 9.14 9.17 -5.63
N GLY A 238 9.94 8.62 -4.72
CA GLY A 238 10.00 7.17 -4.47
C GLY A 238 8.64 6.54 -4.15
N PRO A 239 7.91 7.04 -3.14
CA PRO A 239 6.57 6.54 -2.78
C PRO A 239 5.57 6.50 -3.94
N VAL A 240 5.56 7.54 -4.78
CA VAL A 240 4.66 7.62 -5.94
C VAL A 240 5.01 6.50 -6.91
N LEU A 241 6.28 6.38 -7.29
CA LEU A 241 6.74 5.36 -8.21
C LEU A 241 6.51 3.93 -7.67
N GLY A 242 6.63 3.73 -6.35
CA GLY A 242 6.36 2.45 -5.71
C GLY A 242 4.88 2.04 -5.77
N PHE A 243 3.94 2.97 -5.57
CA PHE A 243 2.51 2.68 -5.78
C PHE A 243 2.16 2.40 -7.25
N PHE A 244 2.74 3.14 -8.20
CA PHE A 244 2.57 2.86 -9.63
C PHE A 244 3.08 1.45 -9.98
N LEU A 245 4.25 1.08 -9.44
CA LEU A 245 4.81 -0.25 -9.62
C LEU A 245 3.91 -1.32 -8.99
N GLY A 246 3.44 -1.11 -7.76
CA GLY A 246 2.49 -1.98 -7.07
C GLY A 246 1.22 -2.19 -7.88
N SER A 247 0.60 -1.11 -8.36
CA SER A 247 -0.60 -1.17 -9.21
C SER A 247 -0.37 -2.01 -10.47
N LYS A 248 0.75 -1.82 -11.17
CA LYS A 248 1.07 -2.59 -12.38
C LYS A 248 1.35 -4.07 -12.08
N CYS A 249 2.13 -4.37 -11.06
CA CYS A 249 2.47 -5.75 -10.70
C CYS A 249 1.26 -6.53 -10.16
N LEU A 250 0.41 -5.88 -9.36
CA LEU A 250 -0.81 -6.50 -8.80
C LEU A 250 -1.91 -6.71 -9.86
N SER A 251 -1.86 -5.97 -10.97
CA SER A 251 -2.75 -6.17 -12.12
C SER A 251 -2.40 -7.42 -12.95
N ILE A 252 -1.23 -8.04 -12.71
CA ILE A 252 -0.81 -9.28 -13.36
C ILE A 252 -1.10 -10.43 -12.39
N TYR A 253 -1.65 -11.54 -12.89
CA TYR A 253 -1.94 -12.72 -12.07
C TYR A 253 -0.64 -13.32 -11.50
N ILE A 254 -0.72 -13.90 -10.29
CA ILE A 254 0.42 -14.37 -9.50
C ILE A 254 1.42 -15.24 -10.28
N ASP A 255 0.92 -16.10 -11.18
CA ASP A 255 1.70 -16.80 -12.18
C ASP A 255 1.35 -16.26 -13.59
N PRO A 256 2.25 -15.48 -14.22
CA PRO A 256 2.01 -14.90 -15.54
C PRO A 256 1.78 -15.92 -16.67
N LYS A 257 2.09 -17.21 -16.44
CA LYS A 257 1.85 -18.27 -17.43
C LYS A 257 0.37 -18.56 -17.61
N TYR A 258 -0.46 -18.29 -16.61
CA TYR A 258 -1.89 -18.56 -16.64
C TYR A 258 -2.69 -17.24 -16.71
N LYS A 259 -3.71 -17.19 -17.58
CA LYS A 259 -4.65 -16.07 -17.69
C LYS A 259 -6.06 -16.55 -17.34
N PRO A 260 -6.41 -16.63 -16.05
CA PRO A 260 -7.76 -17.05 -15.66
C PRO A 260 -8.78 -16.01 -16.13
N ASN A 261 -9.96 -16.46 -16.59
CA ASN A 261 -11.06 -15.58 -17.02
C ASN A 261 -11.82 -15.00 -15.80
N ILE A 262 -11.07 -14.40 -14.88
CA ILE A 262 -11.59 -13.74 -13.67
C ILE A 262 -11.32 -12.24 -13.78
N SER A 263 -12.28 -11.44 -13.33
CA SER A 263 -12.13 -9.99 -13.26
C SER A 263 -11.13 -9.60 -12.17
N LEU A 264 -10.41 -8.49 -12.36
CA LEU A 264 -9.47 -7.92 -11.37
C LEU A 264 -10.13 -7.62 -10.01
N ARG A 265 -11.46 -7.49 -9.99
CA ARG A 265 -12.25 -7.21 -8.78
C ARG A 265 -12.70 -8.47 -8.03
N ASP A 266 -12.45 -9.68 -8.57
CA ASP A 266 -12.84 -10.92 -7.89
C ASP A 266 -12.01 -11.09 -6.60
N PRO A 267 -12.64 -11.39 -5.44
CA PRO A 267 -11.94 -11.58 -4.16
C PRO A 267 -10.82 -12.64 -4.21
N ARG A 268 -10.90 -13.58 -5.16
CA ARG A 268 -9.93 -14.67 -5.39
C ARG A 268 -8.69 -14.23 -6.19
N TRP A 269 -8.66 -13.00 -6.72
CA TRP A 269 -7.51 -12.49 -7.47
C TRP A 269 -6.27 -12.34 -6.56
N LEU A 270 -5.16 -12.95 -6.99
CA LEU A 270 -3.84 -12.79 -6.39
C LEU A 270 -2.90 -12.15 -7.42
N GLY A 271 -2.40 -10.96 -7.10
CA GLY A 271 -1.46 -10.22 -7.95
C GLY A 271 -0.02 -10.73 -7.86
N ALA A 272 0.78 -10.52 -8.90
CA ALA A 272 2.19 -10.94 -8.98
C ALA A 272 3.13 -10.05 -8.14
N TRP A 273 2.95 -10.10 -6.83
CA TRP A 273 3.65 -9.29 -5.83
C TRP A 273 5.18 -9.49 -5.79
N TRP A 274 5.72 -10.57 -6.33
CA TRP A 274 7.18 -10.83 -6.36
C TRP A 274 7.89 -10.12 -7.53
N ILE A 275 7.16 -9.80 -8.61
CA ILE A 275 7.72 -9.19 -9.83
C ILE A 275 8.20 -7.76 -9.55
N GLY A 276 7.45 -6.98 -8.78
CA GLY A 276 7.84 -5.62 -8.46
C GLY A 276 9.09 -5.57 -7.58
N VAL A 277 9.25 -6.48 -6.63
CA VAL A 277 10.48 -6.61 -5.83
C VAL A 277 11.69 -6.88 -6.72
N ALA A 278 11.57 -7.79 -7.69
CA ALA A 278 12.62 -8.09 -8.66
C ALA A 278 12.96 -6.89 -9.58
N SER A 279 11.96 -6.08 -9.95
CA SER A 279 12.15 -4.88 -10.79
C SER A 279 12.79 -3.70 -10.06
N LEU A 280 12.63 -3.60 -8.73
CA LEU A 280 13.28 -2.56 -7.91
C LEU A 280 14.81 -2.71 -7.90
N VAL A 281 15.33 -3.94 -8.06
CA VAL A 281 16.77 -4.23 -8.25
C VAL A 281 17.31 -3.62 -9.56
N ALA A 282 16.46 -3.50 -10.59
CA ALA A 282 16.83 -2.96 -11.91
C ALA A 282 16.65 -1.43 -12.02
N SER A 283 15.93 -0.80 -11.08
CA SER A 283 15.47 0.60 -11.19
C SER A 283 16.51 1.67 -10.80
N VAL A 284 17.79 1.30 -10.69
CA VAL A 284 18.89 2.21 -10.32
C VAL A 284 19.28 3.19 -11.45
N PHE A 285 18.76 3.01 -12.67
CA PHE A 285 18.99 3.90 -13.81
C PHE A 285 17.71 4.65 -14.22
N GLY A 286 17.34 5.72 -13.49
CA GLY A 286 16.15 6.49 -13.87
C GLY A 286 15.86 7.75 -13.07
N PHE A 287 16.31 8.88 -13.64
CA PHE A 287 15.72 10.23 -13.53
C PHE A 287 16.05 11.14 -12.33
N GLY A 288 16.59 12.31 -12.70
CA GLY A 288 16.74 13.50 -11.86
C GLY A 288 16.13 14.73 -12.54
N VAL A 289 14.80 14.82 -12.59
CA VAL A 289 14.11 15.92 -13.30
C VAL A 289 13.18 16.77 -12.40
N SER A 290 12.98 16.45 -11.11
CA SER A 290 12.08 17.24 -10.25
C SER A 290 12.72 18.47 -9.55
N GLY A 291 14.02 18.72 -9.71
CA GLY A 291 14.76 19.75 -8.95
C GLY A 291 14.61 21.21 -9.42
N ILE A 292 13.74 21.51 -10.38
CA ILE A 292 13.72 22.82 -11.06
C ILE A 292 12.86 23.88 -10.33
N VAL A 293 11.87 23.47 -9.54
CA VAL A 293 10.90 24.43 -8.94
C VAL A 293 11.42 25.13 -7.68
N ILE A 294 12.39 24.55 -6.96
CA ILE A 294 12.93 25.10 -5.69
C ILE A 294 14.25 25.88 -5.90
N LYS A 295 14.76 25.92 -7.14
CA LYS A 295 15.94 26.74 -7.50
C LYS A 295 15.69 28.25 -7.35
N ILE A 296 14.43 28.68 -7.29
CA ILE A 296 14.04 30.10 -7.42
C ILE A 296 13.80 30.78 -6.07
N PHE A 297 13.35 30.08 -5.02
CA PHE A 297 12.71 30.78 -3.89
C PHE A 297 13.50 30.96 -2.59
N ARG A 298 14.70 30.35 -2.43
CA ARG A 298 15.60 30.50 -1.25
C ARG A 298 14.91 30.91 0.07
N PRO A 299 14.07 30.05 0.67
CA PRO A 299 13.30 30.44 1.84
C PRO A 299 14.15 30.46 3.12
N GLY A 300 13.97 31.51 3.93
CA GLY A 300 14.54 31.57 5.27
C GLY A 300 13.88 30.59 6.25
N PRO A 301 14.49 30.31 7.42
CA PRO A 301 14.01 29.33 8.40
C PRO A 301 12.53 29.52 8.79
N ARG A 302 12.05 30.77 8.93
CA ARG A 302 10.64 31.07 9.24
C ARG A 302 9.66 30.76 8.12
N PHE A 303 10.08 30.90 6.86
CA PHE A 303 9.22 30.53 5.73
C PHE A 303 9.02 29.02 5.70
N ILE A 304 10.05 28.25 6.02
CA ILE A 304 9.98 26.77 6.09
C ILE A 304 9.06 26.32 7.23
N THR A 305 9.21 26.88 8.44
CA THR A 305 8.36 26.54 9.58
C THR A 305 6.91 27.01 9.41
N GLY A 306 6.70 28.23 8.88
CA GLY A 306 5.37 28.74 8.56
C GLY A 306 4.69 27.97 7.44
N TYR A 307 5.44 27.53 6.43
CA TYR A 307 4.96 26.64 5.39
C TYR A 307 4.56 25.28 5.97
N SER A 308 5.34 24.70 6.88
CA SER A 308 4.96 23.47 7.59
C SER A 308 3.61 23.60 8.33
N CYS A 309 3.38 24.71 9.04
CA CYS A 309 2.10 25.01 9.68
C CYS A 309 0.95 25.15 8.67
N PHE A 310 1.21 25.81 7.54
CA PHE A 310 0.23 25.93 6.46
C PHE A 310 -0.12 24.56 5.86
N LEU A 311 0.87 23.67 5.67
CA LEU A 311 0.66 22.33 5.16
C LEU A 311 -0.15 21.45 6.12
N THR A 312 0.07 21.56 7.44
CA THR A 312 -0.70 20.79 8.42
C THR A 312 -2.14 21.30 8.55
N ILE A 313 -2.36 22.61 8.48
CA ILE A 313 -3.71 23.21 8.42
C ILE A 313 -4.43 22.81 7.12
N PHE A 314 -3.76 22.95 5.97
CA PHE A 314 -4.31 22.56 4.68
C PHE A 314 -4.61 21.06 4.61
N GLY A 315 -3.68 20.22 5.09
CA GLY A 315 -3.86 18.78 5.17
C GLY A 315 -5.05 18.39 6.06
N SER A 316 -5.21 19.06 7.21
CA SER A 316 -6.34 18.84 8.12
C SER A 316 -7.67 19.25 7.46
N ILE A 317 -7.74 20.44 6.86
CA ILE A 317 -8.92 20.93 6.14
C ILE A 317 -9.24 20.01 4.96
N ALA A 318 -8.24 19.52 4.23
CA ALA A 318 -8.41 18.57 3.14
C ALA A 318 -8.99 17.24 3.65
N MET A 319 -8.48 16.68 4.76
CA MET A 319 -9.05 15.45 5.34
C MET A 319 -10.48 15.66 5.84
N PHE A 320 -10.79 16.79 6.46
CA PHE A 320 -12.17 17.15 6.83
C PHE A 320 -13.07 17.33 5.60
N GLY A 321 -12.56 17.92 4.51
CA GLY A 321 -13.30 18.07 3.26
C GLY A 321 -13.59 16.72 2.58
N LEU A 322 -12.63 15.80 2.60
CA LEU A 322 -12.76 14.46 2.04
C LEU A 322 -13.85 13.61 2.73
N MET A 323 -14.21 13.90 3.97
CA MET A 323 -15.33 13.26 4.69
C MET A 323 -16.67 13.43 3.97
N PHE A 324 -16.86 14.56 3.28
CA PHE A 324 -18.11 14.90 2.60
C PHE A 324 -18.21 14.32 1.18
N ILE A 325 -17.12 13.73 0.67
CA ILE A 325 -17.11 13.10 -0.67
C ILE A 325 -17.47 11.62 -0.52
N GLY A 326 -18.76 11.32 -0.71
CA GLY A 326 -19.29 9.96 -0.68
C GLY A 326 -19.69 9.42 -2.04
N CYS A 327 -19.75 8.09 -2.14
CA CYS A 327 -20.56 7.38 -3.15
C CYS A 327 -21.90 6.98 -2.50
N PRO A 328 -22.95 6.68 -3.29
CA PRO A 328 -24.16 6.05 -2.78
C PRO A 328 -23.82 4.77 -1.99
N LYS A 329 -24.60 4.48 -0.94
CA LYS A 329 -24.44 3.26 -0.17
C LYS A 329 -24.85 2.07 -1.04
N LEU A 330 -23.99 1.06 -1.14
CA LEU A 330 -24.35 -0.21 -1.78
C LEU A 330 -25.44 -0.88 -0.94
N GLU A 331 -26.65 -0.99 -1.50
CA GLU A 331 -27.76 -1.69 -0.87
C GLU A 331 -27.64 -3.19 -1.14
N VAL A 332 -27.42 -3.96 -0.07
CA VAL A 332 -27.37 -5.42 -0.10
C VAL A 332 -28.60 -5.96 0.62
N VAL A 333 -29.43 -6.73 -0.11
CA VAL A 333 -30.62 -7.38 0.44
C VAL A 333 -30.22 -8.70 1.09
N GLY A 334 -30.54 -8.89 2.38
CA GLY A 334 -30.02 -10.01 3.17
C GLY A 334 -30.60 -10.13 4.58
N PRO A 335 -30.14 -11.11 5.38
CA PRO A 335 -30.77 -11.56 6.63
C PRO A 335 -30.86 -10.50 7.76
N ASN A 336 -30.23 -9.33 7.59
CA ASN A 336 -30.21 -8.25 8.59
C ASN A 336 -30.52 -6.85 8.01
N TYR A 337 -30.90 -6.74 6.73
CA TYR A 337 -31.20 -5.44 6.09
C TYR A 337 -32.31 -5.61 5.05
N ASN A 338 -33.44 -4.94 5.32
CA ASN A 338 -34.72 -5.01 4.63
C ASN A 338 -35.29 -6.43 4.55
N ASP A 339 -36.41 -6.65 5.24
CA ASP A 339 -37.18 -7.91 5.23
C ASP A 339 -37.28 -8.44 3.80
N ILE A 340 -36.57 -9.55 3.55
CA ILE A 340 -36.75 -10.35 2.36
C ILE A 340 -38.18 -10.85 2.46
N GLY A 341 -39.02 -10.34 1.55
CA GLY A 341 -40.40 -10.78 1.44
C GLY A 341 -40.50 -12.28 1.22
N THR A 342 -41.74 -12.76 1.19
CA THR A 342 -42.14 -14.18 1.09
C THR A 342 -41.52 -14.99 -0.07
N CYS A 343 -40.72 -14.37 -0.95
CA CYS A 343 -40.09 -14.98 -2.12
C CYS A 343 -38.98 -15.99 -1.80
N ASN A 344 -38.33 -15.88 -0.62
CA ASN A 344 -37.25 -16.79 -0.20
C ASN A 344 -37.65 -17.77 0.92
N GLU A 345 -38.93 -17.81 1.32
CA GLU A 345 -39.41 -18.63 2.46
C GLU A 345 -39.19 -20.13 2.26
N ASN A 346 -39.04 -20.58 1.01
CA ASN A 346 -38.84 -21.98 0.69
C ASN A 346 -37.36 -22.41 0.70
N CYS A 347 -36.42 -21.55 1.10
CA CYS A 347 -34.99 -21.83 1.06
C CYS A 347 -34.35 -21.69 2.45
N ASP A 348 -33.72 -22.76 2.92
CA ASP A 348 -32.87 -22.74 4.12
C ASP A 348 -31.48 -22.24 3.74
N CYS A 349 -31.31 -20.91 3.71
CA CYS A 349 -30.09 -20.29 3.21
C CYS A 349 -28.97 -20.27 4.24
N SER A 350 -27.77 -20.70 3.82
CA SER A 350 -26.55 -20.54 4.62
C SER A 350 -26.18 -19.06 4.80
N ASP A 351 -25.60 -18.73 5.96
CA ASP A 351 -25.04 -17.41 6.26
C ASP A 351 -23.77 -17.07 5.47
N ARG A 352 -23.32 -17.92 4.54
CA ARG A 352 -22.16 -17.64 3.71
C ARG A 352 -22.42 -16.49 2.73
N TYR A 353 -21.65 -15.42 2.88
CA TYR A 353 -21.74 -14.25 2.01
C TYR A 353 -21.19 -14.55 0.60
N SER A 354 -22.01 -14.41 -0.43
CA SER A 354 -21.64 -14.65 -1.84
C SER A 354 -22.46 -13.75 -2.77
N PRO A 355 -22.07 -12.48 -2.95
CA PRO A 355 -22.93 -11.47 -3.56
C PRO A 355 -23.28 -11.80 -5.01
N VAL A 356 -24.53 -11.56 -5.37
CA VAL A 356 -25.03 -11.65 -6.75
C VAL A 356 -25.78 -10.38 -7.13
N CYS A 357 -25.62 -9.96 -8.38
CA CYS A 357 -26.28 -8.77 -8.92
C CYS A 357 -27.48 -9.17 -9.77
N SER A 358 -28.61 -8.47 -9.61
CA SER A 358 -29.77 -8.58 -10.50
C SER A 358 -29.43 -8.25 -11.95
N GLU A 359 -30.15 -8.86 -12.90
CA GLU A 359 -30.06 -8.55 -14.33
C GLU A 359 -30.26 -7.05 -14.63
N ASP A 360 -31.10 -6.36 -13.86
CA ASP A 360 -31.32 -4.91 -14.01
C ASP A 360 -30.12 -4.07 -13.56
N GLY A 361 -29.12 -4.67 -12.91
CA GLY A 361 -27.94 -3.98 -12.39
C GLY A 361 -28.20 -3.10 -11.15
N LEU A 362 -29.39 -3.17 -10.57
CA LEU A 362 -29.84 -2.26 -9.50
C LEU A 362 -29.68 -2.81 -8.08
N THR A 363 -29.87 -4.13 -7.89
CA THR A 363 -29.94 -4.74 -6.55
C THR A 363 -28.90 -5.84 -6.39
N THR A 364 -28.08 -5.72 -5.34
CA THR A 364 -27.16 -6.77 -4.94
C THR A 364 -27.80 -7.61 -3.82
N PHE A 365 -27.83 -8.93 -3.98
CA PHE A 365 -28.32 -9.86 -2.97
C PHE A 365 -27.16 -10.49 -2.19
N TYR A 366 -27.40 -10.80 -0.91
CA TYR A 366 -26.42 -11.44 -0.01
C TYR A 366 -25.87 -12.76 -0.57
N SER A 367 -26.75 -13.56 -1.18
CA SER A 367 -26.38 -14.76 -1.92
C SER A 367 -27.41 -15.09 -3.00
N ALA A 368 -27.05 -15.99 -3.93
CA ALA A 368 -27.99 -16.55 -4.90
C ALA A 368 -29.20 -17.23 -4.22
N CYS A 369 -29.00 -17.80 -3.02
CA CYS A 369 -30.08 -18.35 -2.21
C CYS A 369 -31.02 -17.25 -1.74
N TYR A 370 -30.49 -16.14 -1.20
CA TYR A 370 -31.32 -14.99 -0.80
C TYR A 370 -32.06 -14.30 -1.95
N ALA A 371 -31.59 -14.46 -3.19
CA ALA A 371 -32.31 -14.05 -4.40
C ALA A 371 -33.40 -15.05 -4.85
N GLY A 372 -33.51 -16.21 -4.19
CA GLY A 372 -34.46 -17.28 -4.51
C GLY A 372 -34.13 -18.04 -5.79
N CYS A 373 -32.86 -18.08 -6.21
CA CYS A 373 -32.45 -18.76 -7.44
C CYS A 373 -32.41 -20.28 -7.27
N THR A 374 -32.91 -21.01 -8.26
CA THR A 374 -32.97 -22.48 -8.23
C THR A 374 -32.10 -23.16 -9.27
N ILE A 375 -31.56 -22.41 -10.23
CA ILE A 375 -30.75 -22.96 -11.33
C ILE A 375 -29.42 -22.19 -11.38
N VAL A 376 -28.31 -22.91 -11.51
CA VAL A 376 -26.98 -22.33 -11.72
C VAL A 376 -26.47 -22.70 -13.11
N ASN A 377 -25.99 -21.71 -13.84
CA ASN A 377 -25.30 -21.87 -15.12
C ASN A 377 -23.81 -21.57 -14.93
N SER A 378 -23.07 -22.59 -14.53
CA SER A 378 -21.61 -22.51 -14.29
C SER A 378 -20.77 -22.34 -15.56
N SER A 379 -21.36 -22.55 -16.74
CA SER A 379 -20.68 -22.40 -18.04
C SER A 379 -20.58 -20.94 -18.50
N ALA A 380 -21.35 -20.04 -17.89
CA ALA A 380 -21.26 -18.61 -18.14
C ALA A 380 -20.10 -17.97 -17.34
N ALA A 381 -19.45 -16.96 -17.93
CA ALA A 381 -18.41 -16.17 -17.28
C ALA A 381 -18.77 -14.67 -17.37
N PRO A 382 -19.23 -14.03 -16.27
CA PRO A 382 -19.33 -14.54 -14.88
C PRO A 382 -20.43 -15.60 -14.72
N VAL A 383 -20.39 -16.39 -13.64
CA VAL A 383 -21.41 -17.42 -13.33
C VAL A 383 -22.78 -16.78 -13.22
N GLU A 384 -23.78 -17.40 -13.84
CA GLU A 384 -25.16 -16.90 -13.87
C GLU A 384 -26.08 -17.79 -13.04
N TYR A 385 -27.00 -17.19 -12.31
CA TYR A 385 -28.06 -17.89 -11.60
C TYR A 385 -29.41 -17.51 -12.20
N LEU A 386 -30.24 -18.53 -12.43
CA LEU A 386 -31.50 -18.43 -13.16
C LEU A 386 -32.67 -18.82 -12.27
N ASN A 387 -33.86 -18.39 -12.66
CA ASN A 387 -35.11 -18.65 -11.97
C ASN A 387 -35.10 -18.12 -10.52
N CYS A 388 -34.68 -16.87 -10.35
CA CYS A 388 -34.59 -16.19 -9.06
C CYS A 388 -35.94 -15.58 -8.70
N ALA A 389 -36.60 -16.13 -7.67
CA ALA A 389 -37.95 -15.71 -7.27
C ALA A 389 -38.03 -14.27 -6.73
N CYS A 390 -36.94 -13.75 -6.16
CA CYS A 390 -36.90 -12.39 -5.61
C CYS A 390 -36.48 -11.32 -6.64
N VAL A 391 -36.25 -11.70 -7.90
CA VAL A 391 -35.93 -10.79 -9.00
C VAL A 391 -37.13 -10.67 -9.93
N LYS A 392 -37.62 -9.45 -10.13
CA LYS A 392 -38.73 -9.18 -11.05
C LYS A 392 -38.20 -9.21 -12.48
N SER A 393 -38.76 -10.05 -13.34
CA SER A 393 -38.45 -10.04 -14.78
C SER A 393 -39.02 -8.78 -15.42
N THR A 394 -38.18 -7.99 -16.09
CA THR A 394 -38.60 -6.86 -16.92
C THR A 394 -39.12 -7.39 -18.26
N GLU A 395 -40.29 -8.03 -18.26
CA GLU A 395 -41.12 -8.13 -19.46
C GLU A 395 -42.23 -7.09 -19.36
N ASN A 396 -42.30 -6.22 -20.36
CA ASN A 396 -43.23 -5.11 -20.49
C ASN A 396 -44.69 -5.52 -20.24
N ALA A 397 -45.38 -4.79 -19.37
CA ALA A 397 -46.82 -4.57 -19.45
C ALA A 397 -47.06 -3.06 -19.63
N PRO A 398 -48.16 -2.57 -20.26
CA PRO A 398 -49.25 -3.26 -20.96
C PRO A 398 -49.48 -2.72 -22.40
N LEU A 399 -50.06 -3.52 -23.29
CA LEU A 399 -50.95 -2.98 -24.33
C LEU A 399 -52.32 -3.62 -24.16
N LEU A 400 -53.07 -3.05 -23.21
CA LEU A 400 -54.52 -3.08 -23.27
C LEU A 400 -54.90 -2.21 -24.48
N ASN A 401 -55.41 -2.82 -25.54
CA ASN A 401 -56.45 -2.21 -26.35
C ASN A 401 -57.19 -3.27 -27.18
N SER A 402 -58.49 -3.31 -26.89
CA SER A 402 -59.60 -3.68 -27.75
C SER A 402 -60.10 -5.14 -27.76
N MET A 403 -61.42 -5.21 -27.50
CA MET A 403 -62.42 -6.19 -27.95
C MET A 403 -62.76 -7.37 -27.02
N GLU A 404 -63.77 -7.10 -26.17
CA GLU A 404 -65.07 -7.79 -26.06
C GLU A 404 -65.27 -9.20 -26.66
N HIS A 405 -65.97 -10.03 -25.88
CA HIS A 405 -66.65 -11.31 -26.18
C HIS A 405 -65.80 -12.60 -26.25
N ALA A 406 -65.87 -13.42 -25.19
CA ALA A 406 -66.39 -14.80 -25.24
C ALA A 406 -66.23 -15.51 -23.87
N ALA A 407 -67.30 -16.17 -23.44
CA ALA A 407 -67.31 -17.12 -22.34
C ALA A 407 -66.64 -18.45 -22.73
N ASP A 408 -66.17 -19.16 -21.70
CA ASP A 408 -65.70 -20.55 -21.67
C ASP A 408 -64.56 -20.96 -22.63
N ILE A 409 -63.42 -21.35 -22.04
CA ILE A 409 -62.73 -22.63 -22.28
C ILE A 409 -61.59 -22.80 -21.25
N TYR A 410 -61.57 -23.99 -20.67
CA TYR A 410 -60.58 -24.58 -19.80
C TYR A 410 -59.18 -24.64 -20.46
N GLN A 411 -58.18 -23.91 -19.95
CA GLN A 411 -56.77 -24.31 -20.07
C GLN A 411 -55.95 -23.91 -18.85
N VAL A 412 -55.40 -24.93 -18.19
CA VAL A 412 -54.34 -24.86 -17.20
C VAL A 412 -53.20 -24.03 -17.78
N SER A 413 -53.11 -22.78 -17.35
CA SER A 413 -51.98 -21.90 -17.68
C SER A 413 -50.85 -22.25 -16.72
N ASN A 414 -49.98 -23.18 -17.13
CA ASN A 414 -48.62 -23.26 -16.61
C ASN A 414 -47.88 -21.98 -17.05
N THR A 415 -48.19 -20.84 -16.42
CA THR A 415 -47.24 -19.76 -16.35
C THR A 415 -46.24 -20.16 -15.28
N THR A 416 -45.22 -20.92 -15.66
CA THR A 416 -43.95 -20.91 -14.94
C THR A 416 -43.60 -19.45 -14.76
N SER A 417 -43.70 -18.93 -13.54
CA SER A 417 -43.14 -17.65 -13.16
C SER A 417 -41.66 -17.73 -13.55
N MET A 418 -41.28 -17.15 -14.69
CA MET A 418 -39.88 -17.03 -15.06
C MET A 418 -39.27 -16.06 -14.06
N GLY A 419 -38.72 -16.60 -12.97
CA GLY A 419 -37.96 -15.82 -12.01
C GLY A 419 -36.80 -15.14 -12.74
N GLY A 420 -36.43 -13.94 -12.29
CA GLY A 420 -35.38 -13.17 -12.95
C GLY A 420 -34.01 -13.84 -12.89
N LYS A 421 -33.04 -13.23 -13.55
CA LYS A 421 -31.66 -13.71 -13.61
C LYS A 421 -30.76 -12.87 -12.70
N THR A 422 -29.72 -13.50 -12.14
CA THR A 422 -28.64 -12.80 -11.44
C THR A 422 -27.27 -13.26 -11.93
N ILE A 423 -26.28 -12.40 -11.77
CA ILE A 423 -24.89 -12.63 -12.18
C ILE A 423 -24.02 -12.59 -10.92
N GLN A 424 -23.02 -13.47 -10.82
CA GLN A 424 -22.09 -13.48 -9.71
C GLN A 424 -21.31 -12.17 -9.61
N GLY A 425 -21.26 -11.60 -8.40
CA GLY A 425 -20.54 -10.36 -8.09
C GLY A 425 -21.46 -9.21 -7.69
N TYR A 426 -20.84 -8.05 -7.50
CA TYR A 426 -21.53 -6.81 -7.16
C TYR A 426 -22.09 -6.11 -8.39
N CYS A 427 -23.19 -5.40 -8.22
CA CYS A 427 -23.68 -4.52 -9.27
C CYS A 427 -22.69 -3.38 -9.58
N PRO A 428 -22.62 -2.94 -10.86
CA PRO A 428 -21.72 -1.88 -11.26
C PRO A 428 -22.20 -0.52 -10.70
N GLU A 429 -21.60 -0.11 -9.59
CA GLU A 429 -21.80 1.23 -9.03
C GLU A 429 -21.07 2.29 -9.87
N THR A 430 -21.81 3.25 -10.40
CA THR A 430 -21.24 4.43 -11.10
C THR A 430 -20.95 5.51 -10.08
N CYS A 431 -19.69 5.59 -9.62
CA CYS A 431 -19.26 6.64 -8.69
C CYS A 431 -18.29 7.63 -9.35
N ASP A 432 -18.84 8.69 -9.95
CA ASP A 432 -18.04 9.75 -10.58
C ASP A 432 -17.19 10.53 -9.56
N THR A 433 -17.66 10.61 -8.31
CA THR A 433 -16.95 11.28 -7.21
C THR A 433 -15.68 10.55 -6.77
N PHE A 434 -15.51 9.28 -7.14
CA PHE A 434 -14.31 8.49 -6.83
C PHE A 434 -13.04 9.07 -7.46
N PHE A 435 -13.11 9.52 -8.72
CA PHE A 435 -11.95 10.11 -9.40
C PHE A 435 -11.52 11.43 -8.74
N TYR A 436 -12.48 12.26 -8.33
CA TYR A 436 -12.22 13.49 -7.59
C TYR A 436 -11.59 13.20 -6.22
N TYR A 437 -12.07 12.17 -5.52
CA TYR A 437 -11.50 11.72 -4.26
C TYR A 437 -10.02 11.30 -4.41
N ILE A 438 -9.70 10.47 -5.42
CA ILE A 438 -8.31 10.03 -5.67
C ILE A 438 -7.42 11.22 -6.07
N LEU A 439 -7.91 12.15 -6.88
CA LEU A 439 -7.14 13.34 -7.28
C LEU A 439 -6.83 14.24 -6.07
N LEU A 440 -7.85 14.54 -5.26
CA LEU A 440 -7.70 15.43 -4.10
C LEU A 440 -6.81 14.81 -3.02
N THR A 441 -7.00 13.52 -2.72
CA THR A 441 -6.13 12.80 -1.76
C THR A 441 -4.68 12.79 -2.23
N THR A 442 -4.43 12.58 -3.53
CA THR A 442 -3.08 12.60 -4.11
C THR A 442 -2.42 13.98 -3.98
N ILE A 443 -3.16 15.06 -4.30
CA ILE A 443 -2.65 16.44 -4.16
C ILE A 443 -2.37 16.75 -2.69
N ALA A 444 -3.29 16.44 -1.78
CA ALA A 444 -3.13 16.67 -0.35
C ALA A 444 -1.91 15.94 0.23
N ARG A 445 -1.69 14.68 -0.16
CA ARG A 445 -0.53 13.88 0.26
C ARG A 445 0.78 14.39 -0.32
N ALA A 446 0.78 14.83 -1.58
CA ALA A 446 1.95 15.45 -2.20
C ALA A 446 2.36 16.73 -1.46
N ILE A 447 1.38 17.56 -1.12
CA ILE A 447 1.56 18.79 -0.35
C ILE A 447 2.14 18.46 1.05
N ASP A 448 1.53 17.53 1.81
CA ASP A 448 2.02 17.06 3.12
C ASP A 448 3.49 16.60 3.11
N SER A 449 3.88 15.87 2.06
CA SER A 449 5.26 15.35 1.93
C SER A 449 6.34 16.44 1.89
N THR A 450 6.00 17.66 1.43
CA THR A 450 6.95 18.77 1.34
C THR A 450 7.32 19.37 2.70
N GLY A 451 6.46 19.21 3.72
CA GLY A 451 6.67 19.76 5.06
C GLY A 451 7.67 18.96 5.89
N ARG A 452 7.72 17.64 5.70
CA ARG A 452 8.57 16.72 6.48
C ARG A 452 10.06 17.05 6.37
N ILE A 453 10.52 17.39 5.16
CA ILE A 453 11.93 17.77 4.91
C ILE A 453 12.27 19.07 5.64
N GLY A 454 11.34 20.04 5.64
CA GLY A 454 11.49 21.28 6.39
C GLY A 454 11.64 21.02 7.89
N GLY A 455 10.80 20.14 8.45
CA GLY A 455 10.88 19.72 9.85
C GLY A 455 12.23 19.08 10.20
N THR A 456 12.69 18.11 9.40
CA THR A 456 14.01 17.48 9.61
C THR A 456 15.15 18.48 9.52
N LEU A 457 15.10 19.46 8.61
CA LEU A 457 16.12 20.50 8.51
C LEU A 457 16.13 21.45 9.71
N VAL A 458 14.95 21.81 10.25
CA VAL A 458 14.87 22.61 11.48
C VAL A 458 15.42 21.82 12.67
N TYR A 459 15.07 20.54 12.76
CA TYR A 459 15.59 19.63 13.78
C TYR A 459 17.12 19.55 13.75
N LEU A 460 17.71 19.23 12.60
CA LEU A 460 19.17 19.13 12.43
C LEU A 460 19.92 20.44 12.72
N ARG A 461 19.28 21.59 12.47
CA ARG A 461 19.87 22.92 12.76
C ARG A 461 19.76 23.32 14.23
N SER A 462 18.90 22.66 14.99
CA SER A 462 18.68 22.94 16.42
C SER A 462 19.62 22.11 17.31
N ILE A 463 20.37 21.17 16.73
CA ILE A 463 21.27 20.25 17.42
C ILE A 463 22.70 20.57 17.02
N GLU A 464 23.62 20.46 17.97
CA GLU A 464 25.04 20.67 17.73
C GLU A 464 25.62 19.58 16.81
N GLU A 465 26.60 19.93 15.97
CA GLU A 465 27.09 19.07 14.89
C GLU A 465 27.56 17.68 15.35
N HIS A 466 28.09 17.57 16.57
CA HIS A 466 28.57 16.32 17.14
C HIS A 466 27.43 15.37 17.57
N ASP A 467 26.28 15.91 17.98
CA ASP A 467 25.16 15.16 18.55
C ASP A 467 24.04 14.83 17.55
N LYS A 468 24.08 15.41 16.34
CA LYS A 468 23.02 15.26 15.32
C LYS A 468 22.63 13.78 15.07
N GLY A 469 23.61 12.87 15.03
CA GLY A 469 23.35 11.46 14.73
C GLY A 469 22.64 10.74 15.86
N LEU A 470 23.12 10.91 17.09
CA LEU A 470 22.46 10.35 18.27
C LEU A 470 21.03 10.86 18.39
N ALA A 471 20.82 12.16 18.19
CA ALA A 471 19.51 12.78 18.20
C ALA A 471 18.59 12.24 17.09
N MET A 472 19.11 11.99 15.88
CA MET A 472 18.35 11.34 14.81
C MET A 472 17.99 9.88 15.15
N GLY A 473 18.92 9.13 15.76
CA GLY A 473 18.66 7.77 16.25
C GLY A 473 17.55 7.75 17.30
N VAL A 474 17.63 8.60 18.33
CA VAL A 474 16.59 8.74 19.36
C VAL A 474 15.24 9.13 18.75
N SER A 475 15.22 10.09 17.81
CA SER A 475 13.98 10.47 17.13
C SER A 475 13.35 9.31 16.37
N THR A 476 14.17 8.44 15.77
CA THR A 476 13.70 7.26 15.04
C THR A 476 13.02 6.29 16.00
N VAL A 477 13.63 5.98 17.16
CA VAL A 477 13.00 5.15 18.20
C VAL A 477 11.65 5.71 18.64
N LEU A 478 11.58 7.02 18.91
CA LEU A 478 10.35 7.66 19.37
C LEU A 478 9.25 7.61 18.31
N ILE A 479 9.60 7.83 17.03
CA ILE A 479 8.65 7.72 15.92
C ILE A 479 8.16 6.27 15.78
N SER A 480 9.03 5.26 15.90
CA SER A 480 8.62 3.86 15.86
C SER A 480 7.65 3.50 16.98
N LEU A 481 7.98 3.90 18.23
CA LEU A 481 7.18 3.58 19.41
C LEU A 481 5.82 4.28 19.44
N PHE A 482 5.78 5.57 19.09
CA PHE A 482 4.59 6.40 19.29
C PHE A 482 3.82 6.70 18.01
N SER A 483 4.41 6.49 16.83
CA SER A 483 3.74 6.71 15.55
C SER A 483 3.52 5.41 14.78
N PHE A 484 4.58 4.65 14.47
CA PHE A 484 4.45 3.51 13.56
C PHE A 484 3.75 2.29 14.19
N ILE A 485 3.97 2.00 15.48
CA ILE A 485 3.26 0.91 16.14
C ILE A 485 1.78 1.24 16.43
N PRO A 486 1.44 2.41 17.01
CA PRO A 486 0.04 2.70 17.34
C PRO A 486 -0.84 2.98 16.12
N ALA A 487 -0.29 3.54 15.03
CA ALA A 487 -1.11 3.95 13.89
C ALA A 487 -1.85 2.78 13.21
N PRO A 488 -1.23 1.65 12.84
CA PRO A 488 -1.94 0.49 12.28
C PRO A 488 -2.92 -0.13 13.27
N ILE A 489 -2.65 -0.12 14.58
CA ILE A 489 -3.56 -0.65 15.60
C ILE A 489 -4.83 0.19 15.68
N ILE A 490 -4.69 1.51 15.77
CA ILE A 490 -5.81 2.45 15.82
C ILE A 490 -6.60 2.37 14.51
N MET A 491 -5.92 2.39 13.36
CA MET A 491 -6.59 2.33 12.06
C MET A 491 -7.24 0.96 11.81
N GLY A 492 -6.64 -0.13 12.28
CA GLY A 492 -7.23 -1.48 12.25
C GLY A 492 -8.52 -1.54 13.08
N ALA A 493 -8.51 -1.00 14.30
CA ALA A 493 -9.71 -0.89 15.12
C ALA A 493 -10.81 -0.03 14.46
N VAL A 494 -10.43 1.06 13.79
CA VAL A 494 -11.35 1.89 12.98
C VAL A 494 -11.99 1.06 11.86
N VAL A 495 -11.18 0.32 11.10
CA VAL A 495 -11.66 -0.56 10.01
C VAL A 495 -12.63 -1.60 10.57
N ASP A 496 -12.24 -2.31 11.61
CA ASP A 496 -13.05 -3.37 12.24
C ASP A 496 -14.38 -2.84 12.80
N SER A 497 -14.39 -1.63 13.36
CA SER A 497 -15.60 -0.99 13.89
C SER A 497 -16.66 -0.69 12.82
N SER A 498 -16.25 -0.60 11.55
CA SER A 498 -17.15 -0.38 10.42
C SER A 498 -17.66 -1.67 9.79
N CYS A 499 -17.23 -2.84 10.26
CA CYS A 499 -17.65 -4.11 9.68
C CYS A 499 -19.13 -4.41 9.94
N ILE A 500 -19.85 -4.80 8.89
CA ILE A 500 -21.24 -5.25 8.94
C ILE A 500 -21.30 -6.79 8.94
N ILE A 501 -20.57 -7.44 8.03
CA ILE A 501 -20.59 -8.91 7.85
C ILE A 501 -19.21 -9.47 8.13
N TRP A 502 -19.10 -10.28 9.18
CA TRP A 502 -17.88 -10.99 9.55
C TRP A 502 -17.82 -12.37 8.89
N ASP A 503 -16.63 -12.77 8.43
CA ASP A 503 -16.37 -14.16 8.11
C ASP A 503 -16.35 -14.98 9.39
N ASN A 504 -17.06 -16.10 9.40
CA ASN A 504 -17.07 -17.03 10.53
C ASN A 504 -16.72 -18.42 10.00
N THR A 505 -15.47 -18.83 10.19
CA THR A 505 -14.97 -20.15 9.81
C THR A 505 -14.67 -20.96 11.07
N CYS A 506 -15.29 -22.14 11.21
CA CYS A 506 -15.22 -22.98 12.41
C CYS A 506 -15.43 -22.21 13.75
N GLY A 507 -16.37 -21.26 13.79
CA GLY A 507 -16.68 -20.48 14.99
C GLY A 507 -15.67 -19.40 15.39
N GLN A 508 -14.61 -19.21 14.59
CA GLN A 508 -13.66 -18.10 14.77
C GLN A 508 -14.01 -16.94 13.84
N LYS A 509 -13.89 -15.73 14.38
CA LYS A 509 -14.09 -14.47 13.67
C LYS A 509 -12.91 -14.22 12.74
N GLY A 510 -13.16 -14.26 11.44
CA GLY A 510 -12.20 -14.00 10.37
C GLY A 510 -12.28 -12.57 9.82
N ASN A 511 -11.96 -12.41 8.54
CA ASN A 511 -11.96 -11.11 7.87
C ASN A 511 -13.38 -10.56 7.69
N CYS A 512 -13.53 -9.25 7.62
CA CYS A 512 -14.81 -8.66 7.28
C CYS A 512 -15.09 -8.72 5.77
N TRP A 513 -16.28 -9.19 5.39
CA TRP A 513 -16.73 -9.30 4.01
C TRP A 513 -17.36 -8.01 3.48
N LEU A 514 -18.07 -7.27 4.34
CA LEU A 514 -18.77 -6.04 3.97
C LEU A 514 -18.66 -4.99 5.07
N TYR A 515 -18.25 -3.79 4.68
CA TYR A 515 -18.08 -2.64 5.57
C TYR A 515 -19.17 -1.58 5.33
N ASP A 516 -19.55 -0.89 6.40
CA ASP A 516 -20.39 0.29 6.37
C ASP A 516 -19.59 1.45 5.78
N SER A 517 -19.90 1.79 4.52
CA SER A 517 -19.15 2.77 3.75
C SER A 517 -19.18 4.18 4.35
N ASP A 518 -20.27 4.58 5.02
CA ASP A 518 -20.38 5.92 5.62
C ASP A 518 -19.61 6.01 6.93
N LYS A 519 -19.76 5.03 7.82
CA LYS A 519 -18.96 4.97 9.06
C LYS A 519 -17.48 4.86 8.75
N PHE A 520 -17.13 4.01 7.79
CA PHE A 520 -15.74 3.83 7.35
C PHE A 520 -15.16 5.13 6.80
N ARG A 521 -15.88 5.82 5.89
CA ARG A 521 -15.46 7.11 5.32
C ARG A 521 -15.24 8.17 6.40
N ILE A 522 -16.15 8.28 7.37
CA ILE A 522 -16.05 9.28 8.43
C ILE A 522 -14.86 8.98 9.34
N LEU A 523 -14.77 7.75 9.86
CA LEU A 523 -13.75 7.40 10.85
C LEU A 523 -12.33 7.42 10.25
N ILE A 524 -12.15 6.96 9.01
CA ILE A 524 -10.82 6.92 8.35
C ILE A 524 -10.25 8.32 8.08
N HIS A 525 -11.09 9.36 8.05
CA HIS A 525 -10.68 10.76 7.84
C HIS A 525 -10.63 11.57 9.13
N VAL A 526 -11.63 11.44 10.01
CA VAL A 526 -11.73 12.21 11.25
C VAL A 526 -10.63 11.83 12.23
N VAL A 527 -10.33 10.54 12.39
CA VAL A 527 -9.31 10.09 13.36
C VAL A 527 -7.93 10.67 13.03
N PRO A 528 -7.41 10.56 11.79
CA PRO A 528 -6.18 11.25 11.41
C PRO A 528 -6.25 12.76 11.53
N ALA A 529 -7.38 13.39 11.17
CA ALA A 529 -7.53 14.84 11.23
C ALA A 529 -7.43 15.37 12.67
N VAL A 530 -8.03 14.67 13.64
CA VAL A 530 -7.90 15.01 15.08
C VAL A 530 -6.46 14.85 15.56
N LEU A 531 -5.78 13.76 15.18
CA LEU A 531 -4.37 13.54 15.53
C LEU A 531 -3.47 14.64 14.93
N MET A 532 -3.74 15.06 13.69
CA MET A 532 -3.05 16.17 13.04
C MET A 532 -3.29 17.51 13.76
N LEU A 533 -4.51 17.78 14.22
CA LEU A 533 -4.80 18.97 15.02
C LEU A 533 -4.06 18.98 16.36
N ILE A 534 -3.88 17.82 17.00
CA ILE A 534 -3.06 17.70 18.21
C ILE A 534 -1.59 18.02 17.88
N SER A 535 -1.07 17.49 16.76
CA SER A 535 0.31 17.76 16.33
C SER A 535 0.56 19.25 16.02
N LEU A 536 -0.46 19.98 15.57
CA LEU A 536 -0.38 21.41 15.29
C LEU A 536 0.03 22.22 16.54
N LEU A 537 -0.35 21.79 17.74
CA LEU A 537 0.06 22.44 18.99
C LEU A 537 1.59 22.42 19.16
N GLY A 538 2.22 21.31 18.76
CA GLY A 538 3.69 21.17 18.74
C GLY A 538 4.33 22.08 17.71
N ASP A 539 3.77 22.14 16.49
CA ASP A 539 4.26 23.03 15.43
C ASP A 539 4.17 24.51 15.83
N ILE A 540 3.05 24.92 16.45
CA ILE A 540 2.85 26.27 16.98
C ILE A 540 3.90 26.58 18.06
N PHE A 541 4.14 25.63 18.97
CA PHE A 541 5.16 25.78 20.00
C PHE A 541 6.56 25.99 19.40
N VAL A 542 6.94 25.20 18.41
CA VAL A 542 8.22 25.36 17.70
C VAL A 542 8.28 26.70 16.96
N PHE A 543 7.19 27.10 16.30
CA PHE A 543 7.11 28.37 15.60
C PHE A 543 7.33 29.57 16.53
N ILE A 544 6.65 29.60 17.68
CA ILE A 544 6.80 30.66 18.70
C ILE A 544 8.23 30.71 19.25
N ASN A 545 8.83 29.55 19.50
CA ASN A 545 10.17 29.46 20.08
C ASN A 545 11.31 29.61 19.07
N SER A 546 11.04 29.65 17.76
CA SER A 546 12.02 29.96 16.74
C SER A 546 12.46 31.44 16.81
N ARG A 547 13.30 31.76 17.81
CA ARG A 547 13.84 33.11 18.04
C ARG A 547 14.62 33.61 16.82
N ARG A 548 14.53 34.94 16.62
CA ARG A 548 15.29 35.72 15.63
C ARG A 548 16.79 35.59 15.94
N PRO A 549 17.68 35.38 14.95
CA PRO A 549 19.04 35.88 15.08
C PRO A 549 19.03 37.41 15.17
#